data_AF-A0A653VHU1-F1
#
_entry.id   AF-A0A653VHU1-F1
#
_cell.length_a   1.000
_cell.length_b   1.000
_cell.length_c   1.000
_cell.angle_alpha   90.00
_cell.angle_beta   90.00
_cell.angle_gamma   90.00
#
_symmetry.space_group_name_H-M   'P 1'
#
loop_
_entity.id
_entity.type
_entity.pdbx_description
1 polymer ?
#
loop_
_entity_poly.entity_id
_entity_poly.type
_entity_poly.pdbx_seq_one_letter_code
_entity_poly.pdbx_strand_id
1 'polypeptide(L)'
;MRRQMHPEELEILYRYIGKCIWHIQYVEDALHTLLTLKIEIKTPGAVPEDKAYELLKKHRRATLGTALRTAKENNSLPQELFSRLSSLKEERDWLVHRSQHQDADTLYTDVGRQTVFQRLEDLQAEAVSLQPAIAEQIRLFVESHGVSSEKAKRIAEQEIAALKGHV
;
A
#
# COMPACT_ATOMS: atom_id res chain seq x y z
N MET A 1 -24.06 -14.40 22.42
CA MET A 1 -24.54 -15.72 21.96
C MET A 1 -23.50 -16.29 21.01
N ARG A 2 -23.28 -17.62 20.98
CA ARG A 2 -22.40 -18.26 19.97
C ARG A 2 -23.26 -18.86 18.87
N ARG A 3 -22.91 -18.62 17.60
CA ARG A 3 -23.54 -19.24 16.44
C ARG A 3 -22.58 -19.31 15.26
N GLN A 4 -22.87 -20.22 14.33
CA GLN A 4 -22.19 -20.26 13.05
C GLN A 4 -22.46 -18.96 12.27
N MET A 5 -21.47 -18.50 11.50
CA MET A 5 -21.65 -17.42 10.53
C MET A 5 -22.62 -17.84 9.44
N HIS A 6 -23.54 -16.95 9.09
CA HIS A 6 -24.35 -17.14 7.90
C HIS A 6 -23.47 -17.07 6.65
N PRO A 7 -23.82 -17.78 5.56
CA PRO A 7 -23.07 -17.74 4.33
C PRO A 7 -22.83 -16.31 3.80
N GLU A 8 -23.79 -15.39 3.94
CA GLU A 8 -23.59 -14.01 3.50
C GLU A 8 -22.55 -13.26 4.36
N GLU A 9 -22.52 -13.49 5.67
CA GLU A 9 -21.51 -12.87 6.56
C GLU A 9 -20.10 -13.36 6.21
N LEU A 10 -19.98 -14.65 5.85
CA LEU A 10 -18.71 -15.25 5.45
C LEU A 10 -18.24 -14.70 4.11
N GLU A 11 -19.14 -14.50 3.15
CA GLU A 11 -18.82 -13.85 1.89
C GLU A 11 -18.36 -12.40 2.09
N ILE A 12 -19.04 -11.65 2.96
CA ILE A 12 -18.64 -10.28 3.32
C ILE A 12 -17.23 -10.29 3.93
N LEU A 13 -16.93 -11.21 4.85
CA LEU A 13 -15.59 -11.36 5.41
C LEU A 13 -14.52 -11.55 4.34
N TYR A 14 -14.73 -12.48 3.40
CA TYR A 14 -13.78 -12.73 2.30
C TYR A 14 -13.59 -11.51 1.40
N ARG A 15 -14.66 -10.76 1.11
CA ARG A 15 -14.59 -9.51 0.35
C ARG A 15 -13.74 -8.46 1.07
N TYR A 16 -13.90 -8.30 2.39
CA TYR A 16 -13.09 -7.36 3.17
C TYR A 16 -11.63 -7.75 3.23
N ILE A 17 -11.32 -9.04 3.43
CA ILE A 17 -9.95 -9.55 3.39
C ILE A 17 -9.31 -9.22 2.03
N GLY A 18 -10.01 -9.52 0.93
CA GLY A 18 -9.54 -9.22 -0.42
C GLY A 18 -9.30 -7.71 -0.66
N LYS A 19 -10.21 -6.85 -0.21
CA LYS A 19 -10.05 -5.38 -0.28
C LYS A 19 -8.82 -4.92 0.48
N CYS A 20 -8.62 -5.39 1.71
CA CYS A 20 -7.46 -5.03 2.52
C CYS A 20 -6.16 -5.41 1.81
N ILE A 21 -6.05 -6.65 1.34
CA ILE A 21 -4.86 -7.14 0.63
C ILE A 21 -4.58 -6.29 -0.60
N TRP A 22 -5.60 -5.99 -1.41
CA TRP A 22 -5.44 -5.18 -2.62
C TRP A 22 -4.92 -3.76 -2.33
N HIS A 23 -5.53 -3.07 -1.37
CA HIS A 23 -5.11 -1.72 -1.01
C HIS A 23 -3.72 -1.69 -0.39
N ILE A 24 -3.35 -2.70 0.41
CA ILE A 24 -1.99 -2.83 0.97
C ILE A 24 -0.96 -3.05 -0.14
N GLN A 25 -1.24 -3.91 -1.12
CA GLN A 25 -0.34 -4.11 -2.26
C GLN A 25 -0.12 -2.82 -3.06
N TYR A 26 -1.14 -1.97 -3.14
CA TYR A 26 -0.98 -0.67 -3.80
C TYR A 26 -0.17 0.32 -2.94
N VAL A 27 -0.25 0.26 -1.61
CA VAL A 27 0.69 0.97 -0.71
C VAL A 27 2.13 0.47 -0.91
N GLU A 28 2.33 -0.85 -1.01
CA GLU A 28 3.64 -1.44 -1.29
C GLU A 28 4.21 -0.93 -2.62
N ASP A 29 3.41 -0.92 -3.69
CA ASP A 29 3.84 -0.43 -5.00
C ASP A 29 4.24 1.05 -4.99
N ALA A 30 3.45 1.90 -4.33
CA ALA A 30 3.77 3.30 -4.15
C ALA A 30 5.09 3.49 -3.37
N LEU A 31 5.28 2.72 -2.28
CA LEU A 31 6.51 2.76 -1.49
C LEU A 31 7.72 2.29 -2.31
N HIS A 32 7.60 1.21 -3.09
CA HIS A 32 8.66 0.74 -3.97
C HIS A 32 9.05 1.79 -5.02
N THR A 33 8.06 2.50 -5.56
CA THR A 33 8.29 3.61 -6.50
C THR A 33 9.07 4.74 -5.84
N LEU A 34 8.64 5.17 -4.64
CA LEU A 34 9.34 6.20 -3.87
C LEU A 34 10.79 5.80 -3.57
N LEU A 35 11.03 4.56 -3.12
CA LEU A 35 12.37 4.08 -2.78
C LEU A 35 13.26 4.00 -4.02
N THR A 36 12.73 3.51 -5.14
CA THR A 36 13.47 3.49 -6.42
C THR A 36 13.91 4.90 -6.80
N LEU A 37 13.01 5.88 -6.68
CA LEU A 37 13.31 7.28 -6.99
C LEU A 37 14.37 7.87 -6.05
N LYS A 38 14.20 7.75 -4.74
CA LYS A 38 15.06 8.40 -3.74
C LYS A 38 16.42 7.71 -3.55
N ILE A 39 16.50 6.40 -3.75
CA ILE A 39 17.69 5.61 -3.37
C ILE A 39 18.50 5.22 -4.61
N GLU A 40 17.86 4.71 -5.65
CA GLU A 40 18.54 4.17 -6.84
C GLU A 40 18.71 5.26 -7.91
N ILE A 41 17.62 5.95 -8.28
CA ILE A 41 17.63 6.96 -9.36
C ILE A 41 18.28 8.26 -8.89
N LYS A 42 17.91 8.76 -7.71
CA LYS A 42 18.36 10.00 -7.04
C LYS A 42 18.10 11.30 -7.80
N THR A 43 18.19 11.31 -9.12
CA THR A 43 17.95 12.47 -9.98
C THR A 43 17.01 12.04 -11.12
N PRO A 44 15.73 12.44 -11.07
CA PRO A 44 14.78 12.16 -12.15
C PRO A 44 15.33 12.56 -13.52
N GLY A 45 15.17 11.68 -14.52
CA GLY A 45 15.68 11.90 -15.88
C GLY A 45 17.17 11.59 -16.10
N ALA A 46 17.94 11.29 -15.04
CA ALA A 46 19.35 10.91 -15.17
C ALA A 46 19.56 9.45 -15.61
N VAL A 47 18.52 8.61 -15.50
CA VAL A 47 18.55 7.20 -15.85
C VAL A 47 17.57 6.96 -17.01
N PRO A 48 17.98 6.21 -18.06
CA PRO A 48 17.07 5.77 -19.13
C PRO A 48 15.84 5.04 -18.58
N GLU A 49 14.71 5.20 -19.26
CA GLU A 49 13.41 4.70 -18.80
C GLU A 49 13.38 3.18 -18.59
N ASP A 50 13.93 2.42 -19.54
CA ASP A 50 14.05 0.95 -19.46
C ASP A 50 14.80 0.51 -18.20
N LYS A 51 15.94 1.14 -17.92
CA LYS A 51 16.74 0.87 -16.73
C LYS A 51 16.04 1.31 -15.45
N ALA A 52 15.28 2.40 -15.47
CA ALA A 52 14.47 2.83 -14.33
C ALA A 52 13.38 1.78 -14.00
N TYR A 53 12.72 1.20 -15.01
CA TYR A 53 11.75 0.13 -14.81
C TYR A 53 12.39 -1.18 -14.30
N GLU A 54 13.61 -1.51 -14.72
CA GLU A 54 14.34 -2.66 -14.16
C GLU A 54 14.63 -2.49 -12.66
N LEU A 55 15.07 -1.30 -12.25
CA LEU A 55 15.30 -0.97 -10.85
C LEU A 55 14.00 -1.04 -10.04
N LEU A 56 12.91 -0.50 -10.57
CA LEU A 56 11.59 -0.58 -9.94
C LEU A 56 11.13 -2.04 -9.79
N LYS A 57 11.30 -2.86 -10.83
CA LYS A 57 10.95 -4.28 -10.82
C LYS A 57 11.74 -5.05 -9.77
N LYS A 58 13.00 -4.68 -9.52
CA LYS A 58 13.80 -5.24 -8.43
C LYS A 58 13.22 -4.87 -7.06
N HIS A 59 12.85 -3.61 -6.85
CA HIS A 59 12.21 -3.17 -5.60
C HIS A 59 10.86 -3.85 -5.36
N ARG A 60 10.03 -4.04 -6.40
CA ARG A 60 8.72 -4.71 -6.30
C ARG A 60 8.77 -6.17 -5.83
N ARG A 61 9.94 -6.80 -5.82
CA ARG A 61 10.13 -8.15 -5.24
C ARG A 61 10.27 -8.14 -3.72
N ALA A 62 10.53 -6.97 -3.13
CA ALA A 62 10.62 -6.82 -1.69
C ALA A 62 9.24 -6.91 -1.05
N THR A 63 9.17 -7.49 0.15
CA THR A 63 7.99 -7.40 1.02
C THR A 63 7.90 -6.01 1.65
N LEU A 64 6.72 -5.60 2.12
CA LEU A 64 6.55 -4.35 2.88
C LEU A 64 7.58 -4.19 4.01
N GLY A 65 7.83 -5.26 4.78
CA GLY A 65 8.83 -5.24 5.85
C GLY A 65 10.26 -5.00 5.34
N THR A 66 10.62 -5.55 4.17
CA THR A 66 11.92 -5.29 3.53
C THR A 66 12.00 -3.87 3.01
N ALA A 67 10.95 -3.37 2.35
CA ALA A 67 10.88 -1.99 1.90
C ALA A 67 11.01 -0.99 3.05
N LEU A 68 10.36 -1.24 4.19
CA LEU A 68 10.48 -0.41 5.39
C LEU A 68 11.88 -0.44 5.99
N ARG A 69 12.54 -1.60 6.03
CA ARG A 69 13.94 -1.67 6.46
C ARG A 69 14.83 -0.80 5.58
N THR A 70 14.72 -0.95 4.25
CA THR A 70 15.45 -0.11 3.28
C THR A 70 15.13 1.37 3.47
N ALA A 71 13.87 1.70 3.71
CA ALA A 71 13.44 3.08 3.91
C ALA A 71 14.08 3.72 5.16
N LYS A 72 14.18 2.94 6.25
CA LYS A 72 14.80 3.33 7.51
C LYS A 72 16.31 3.51 7.36
N GLU A 73 16.99 2.55 6.74
CA GLU A 73 18.44 2.59 6.51
C GLU A 73 18.88 3.81 5.69
N ASN A 74 18.02 4.28 4.78
CA ASN A 74 18.29 5.42 3.90
C ASN A 74 17.64 6.73 4.37
N ASN A 75 16.98 6.75 5.53
CA ASN A 75 16.22 7.90 6.04
C ASN A 75 15.29 8.52 4.96
N SER A 76 14.62 7.68 4.19
CA SER A 76 13.93 8.07 2.96
C SER A 76 12.49 8.57 3.19
N LEU A 77 11.96 8.39 4.40
CA LEU A 77 10.60 8.74 4.80
C LEU A 77 10.59 9.66 6.03
N PRO A 78 9.65 10.61 6.12
CA PRO A 78 9.36 11.29 7.38
C PRO A 78 8.95 10.30 8.48
N GLN A 79 9.33 10.59 9.73
CA GLN A 79 9.12 9.70 10.88
C GLN A 79 7.64 9.32 11.08
N GLU A 80 6.73 10.27 10.88
CA GLU A 80 5.29 10.05 10.99
C GLU A 80 4.81 8.99 9.98
N LEU A 81 5.16 9.17 8.70
CA LEU A 81 4.77 8.24 7.64
C LEU A 81 5.41 6.86 7.84
N PHE A 82 6.66 6.81 8.29
CA PHE A 82 7.33 5.55 8.64
C PHE A 82 6.61 4.79 9.77
N SER A 83 6.18 5.51 10.81
CA SER A 83 5.44 4.93 11.94
C SER A 83 4.10 4.35 11.51
N ARG A 84 3.37 5.08 10.67
CA ARG A 84 2.09 4.63 10.12
C ARG A 84 2.24 3.38 9.24
N LEU A 85 3.20 3.36 8.34
CA LEU A 85 3.49 2.18 7.51
C LEU A 85 3.96 0.98 8.34
N SER A 86 4.70 1.21 9.43
CA SER A 86 5.11 0.14 10.35
C SER A 86 3.89 -0.46 11.05
N SER A 87 2.92 0.37 11.44
CA SER A 87 1.65 -0.08 12.03
C SER A 87 0.82 -0.86 11.01
N LEU A 88 0.71 -0.36 9.77
CA LEU A 88 0.06 -1.07 8.66
C LEU A 88 0.69 -2.44 8.43
N LYS A 89 2.03 -2.54 8.49
CA LYS A 89 2.75 -3.81 8.33
C LYS A 89 2.37 -4.82 9.42
N GLU A 90 2.23 -4.39 10.67
CA GLU A 90 1.80 -5.28 11.75
C GLU A 90 0.37 -5.78 11.57
N GLU A 91 -0.53 -4.92 11.11
CA GLU A 91 -1.91 -5.28 10.77
C GLU A 91 -2.00 -6.21 9.56
N ARG A 92 -1.18 -5.96 8.52
CA ARG A 92 -1.05 -6.87 7.38
C ARG A 92 -0.58 -8.24 7.82
N ASP A 93 0.45 -8.30 8.68
CA ASP A 93 0.97 -9.57 9.17
C ASP A 93 -0.05 -10.31 10.03
N TRP A 94 -0.86 -9.58 10.81
CA TRP A 94 -2.00 -10.19 11.47
C TRP A 94 -2.96 -10.78 10.43
N LEU A 95 -3.41 -9.99 9.46
CA LEU A 95 -4.39 -10.42 8.46
C LEU A 95 -3.98 -11.70 7.73
N VAL A 96 -2.72 -11.78 7.29
CA VAL A 96 -2.27 -12.84 6.38
C VAL A 96 -1.59 -14.03 7.09
N HIS A 97 -1.13 -13.86 8.33
CA HIS A 97 -0.40 -14.91 9.05
C HIS A 97 -1.08 -15.36 10.34
N ARG A 98 -1.89 -14.49 10.97
CA ARG A 98 -2.37 -14.74 12.35
C ARG A 98 -3.89 -14.76 12.51
N SER A 99 -4.64 -14.05 11.66
CA SER A 99 -6.09 -13.83 11.78
C SER A 99 -6.88 -15.13 11.96
N GLN A 100 -6.55 -16.18 11.20
CA GLN A 100 -7.22 -17.47 11.31
C GLN A 100 -6.96 -18.14 12.67
N HIS A 101 -5.72 -18.24 13.12
CA HIS A 101 -5.42 -18.99 14.34
C HIS A 101 -5.64 -18.17 15.62
N GLN A 102 -5.68 -16.84 15.54
CA GLN A 102 -5.94 -15.95 16.69
C GLN A 102 -7.43 -15.64 16.85
N ASP A 103 -8.17 -15.47 15.74
CA ASP A 103 -9.52 -14.90 15.77
C ASP A 103 -10.61 -15.80 15.15
N ALA A 104 -10.32 -16.98 14.60
CA ALA A 104 -11.37 -17.83 14.02
C ALA A 104 -12.49 -18.18 15.02
N ASP A 105 -12.15 -18.41 16.29
CA ASP A 105 -13.14 -18.71 17.32
C ASP A 105 -13.99 -17.48 17.70
N THR A 106 -13.44 -16.26 17.57
CA THR A 106 -14.16 -15.03 17.93
C THR A 106 -15.28 -14.72 16.92
N LEU A 107 -15.14 -15.20 15.68
CA LEU A 107 -16.15 -15.11 14.62
C LEU A 107 -17.47 -15.83 14.96
N TYR A 108 -17.49 -16.71 15.97
CA TYR A 108 -18.73 -17.35 16.43
C TYR A 108 -19.55 -16.46 17.36
N THR A 109 -19.02 -15.33 17.82
CA THR A 109 -19.72 -14.37 18.69
C THR A 109 -20.06 -13.09 17.93
N ASP A 110 -21.20 -12.45 18.26
CA ASP A 110 -21.59 -11.19 17.62
C ASP A 110 -20.54 -10.09 17.84
N VAL A 111 -20.06 -9.96 19.09
CA VAL A 111 -19.02 -8.98 19.46
C VAL A 111 -17.70 -9.26 18.74
N GLY A 112 -17.23 -10.51 18.74
CA GLY A 112 -15.98 -10.87 18.07
C GLY A 112 -16.03 -10.65 16.56
N ARG A 113 -17.16 -10.97 15.90
CA ARG A 113 -17.36 -10.61 14.49
C ARG A 113 -17.26 -9.11 14.27
N GLN A 114 -17.98 -8.31 15.04
CA GLN A 114 -17.95 -6.86 14.92
C GLN A 114 -16.53 -6.31 15.09
N THR A 115 -15.76 -6.83 16.05
CA THR A 115 -14.36 -6.45 16.26
C THR A 115 -13.49 -6.79 15.05
N VAL A 116 -13.62 -7.98 14.47
CA VAL A 116 -12.85 -8.37 13.27
C VAL A 116 -13.23 -7.51 12.07
N PHE A 117 -14.52 -7.26 11.83
CA PHE A 117 -14.96 -6.39 10.75
C PHE A 117 -14.46 -4.95 10.90
N GLN A 118 -14.55 -4.38 12.10
CA GLN A 118 -14.02 -3.05 12.37
C GLN A 118 -12.51 -2.98 12.10
N ARG A 119 -11.76 -3.99 12.56
CA ARG A 119 -10.31 -4.06 12.32
C ARG A 119 -9.96 -4.12 10.82
N LEU A 120 -10.75 -4.84 10.02
CA LEU A 120 -10.59 -4.88 8.56
C LEU A 120 -10.94 -3.53 7.91
N GLU A 121 -12.00 -2.87 8.37
CA GLU A 121 -12.38 -1.53 7.91
C GLU A 121 -11.30 -0.49 8.20
N ASP A 122 -10.77 -0.49 9.43
CA ASP A 122 -9.70 0.41 9.86
C ASP A 122 -8.42 0.17 9.05
N LEU A 123 -8.07 -1.11 8.82
CA LEU A 123 -6.93 -1.50 7.99
C LEU A 123 -7.10 -1.03 6.54
N GLN A 124 -8.28 -1.21 5.96
CA GLN A 124 -8.57 -0.73 4.62
C GLN A 124 -8.47 0.80 4.55
N ALA A 125 -9.08 1.51 5.49
CA ALA A 125 -9.08 2.96 5.54
C ALA A 125 -7.65 3.51 5.66
N GLU A 126 -6.81 2.90 6.51
CA GLU A 126 -5.41 3.31 6.66
C GLU A 126 -4.59 3.01 5.39
N ALA A 127 -4.78 1.85 4.76
CA ALA A 127 -4.12 1.56 3.49
C ALA A 127 -4.50 2.58 2.39
N VAL A 128 -5.78 2.95 2.29
CA VAL A 128 -6.27 3.96 1.35
C VAL A 128 -5.68 5.34 1.66
N SER A 129 -5.57 5.72 2.94
CA SER A 129 -5.05 7.04 3.34
C SER A 129 -3.53 7.16 3.18
N LEU A 130 -2.79 6.05 3.23
CA LEU A 130 -1.34 6.03 3.05
C LEU A 130 -0.89 6.21 1.61
N GLN A 131 -1.70 5.79 0.63
CA GLN A 131 -1.39 5.95 -0.79
C GLN A 131 -1.13 7.41 -1.18
N PRO A 132 -2.04 8.38 -0.94
CA PRO A 132 -1.79 9.78 -1.25
C PRO A 132 -0.64 10.37 -0.42
N ALA A 133 -0.43 9.89 0.82
CA ALA A 133 0.70 10.35 1.64
C ALA A 133 2.06 9.96 1.03
N ILE A 134 2.19 8.77 0.47
CA ILE A 134 3.39 8.34 -0.27
C ILE A 134 3.50 9.08 -1.61
N ALA A 135 2.40 9.22 -2.34
CA ALA A 135 2.39 9.95 -3.61
C ALA A 135 2.85 11.41 -3.43
N GLU A 136 2.48 12.03 -2.31
CA GLU A 136 2.95 13.36 -1.94
C GLU A 136 4.47 13.40 -1.72
N GLN A 137 5.05 12.37 -1.09
CA GLN A 137 6.52 12.27 -0.96
C GLN A 137 7.21 12.12 -2.33
N ILE A 138 6.59 11.38 -3.26
CA ILE A 138 7.08 11.27 -4.65
C ILE A 138 7.03 12.64 -5.31
N ARG A 139 5.90 13.35 -5.22
CA ARG A 139 5.70 14.69 -5.78
C ARG A 139 6.74 15.68 -5.28
N LEU A 140 6.91 15.79 -3.96
CA LEU A 140 7.89 16.67 -3.34
C LEU A 140 9.31 16.36 -3.80
N PHE A 141 9.66 15.09 -3.93
CA PHE A 141 10.97 14.68 -4.41
C PHE A 141 11.21 15.03 -5.88
N VAL A 142 10.24 14.82 -6.78
CA VAL A 142 10.46 15.15 -8.20
C VAL A 142 10.46 16.65 -8.44
N GLU A 143 9.62 17.40 -7.72
CA GLU A 143 9.61 18.86 -7.76
C GLU A 143 10.90 19.48 -7.22
N SER A 144 11.49 18.90 -6.16
CA SER A 144 12.79 19.37 -5.66
C SER A 144 13.93 19.18 -6.68
N HIS A 145 13.69 18.37 -7.72
CA HIS A 145 14.61 18.16 -8.85
C HIS A 145 14.15 18.87 -10.14
N GLY A 146 13.20 19.80 -10.04
CA GLY A 146 12.75 20.63 -11.17
C GLY A 146 11.78 19.95 -12.14
N VAL A 147 11.26 18.77 -11.79
CA VAL A 147 10.23 18.10 -12.62
C VAL A 147 8.86 18.71 -12.32
N SER A 148 8.14 19.12 -13.38
CA SER A 148 6.78 19.64 -13.27
C SER A 148 5.78 18.52 -12.95
N SER A 149 5.20 18.56 -11.74
CA SER A 149 4.12 17.68 -11.30
C SER A 149 2.86 17.83 -12.15
N GLU A 150 2.55 19.04 -12.59
CA GLU A 150 1.43 19.34 -13.48
C GLU A 150 1.55 18.63 -14.84
N LYS A 151 2.76 18.62 -15.43
CA LYS A 151 3.01 17.87 -16.67
C LYS A 151 2.88 16.36 -16.44
N ALA A 152 3.45 15.84 -15.34
CA ALA A 152 3.35 14.44 -14.98
C ALA A 152 1.89 13.99 -14.79
N LYS A 153 1.06 14.83 -14.15
CA LYS A 153 -0.37 14.58 -13.96
C LYS A 153 -1.12 14.46 -15.29
N ARG A 154 -0.88 15.38 -16.23
CA ARG A 154 -1.54 15.33 -17.56
C ARG A 154 -1.19 14.06 -18.32
N ILE A 155 0.07 13.64 -18.29
CA ILE A 155 0.50 12.38 -18.92
C ILE A 155 -0.24 11.21 -18.27
N ALA A 156 -0.28 11.14 -16.94
CA ALA A 156 -1.00 10.10 -16.23
C ALA A 156 -2.50 10.07 -16.57
N GLU A 157 -3.16 11.23 -16.67
CA GLU A 157 -4.57 11.32 -17.06
C GLU A 157 -4.81 10.81 -18.48
N GLN A 158 -3.91 11.12 -19.42
CA GLN A 158 -3.97 10.63 -20.80
C GLN A 158 -3.79 9.10 -20.87
N GLU A 159 -2.81 8.55 -20.15
CA GLU A 159 -2.59 7.10 -20.08
C GLU A 159 -3.80 6.38 -19.45
N ILE A 160 -4.37 6.93 -18.39
CA ILE A 160 -5.58 6.40 -17.75
C ILE A 160 -6.77 6.46 -18.73
N ALA A 161 -6.92 7.54 -19.49
CA ALA A 161 -8.00 7.67 -20.48
C ALA A 161 -7.86 6.60 -21.58
N ALA A 162 -6.64 6.38 -22.07
CA ALA A 162 -6.34 5.34 -23.05
C ALA A 162 -6.66 3.93 -22.51
N LEU A 163 -6.29 3.63 -21.26
CA LEU A 163 -6.63 2.36 -20.60
C LEU A 163 -8.15 2.16 -20.42
N LYS A 164 -8.91 3.24 -20.31
CA LYS A 164 -10.39 3.21 -20.27
C LYS A 164 -11.04 3.12 -21.65
N GLY A 165 -10.25 3.10 -22.73
CA GLY A 165 -10.76 3.06 -24.10
C GLY A 165 -11.29 4.41 -24.60
N HIS A 166 -10.96 5.51 -23.93
CA HIS A 166 -11.20 6.85 -24.45
C HIS A 166 -10.02 7.23 -25.35
N VAL A 167 -10.15 6.95 -26.65
CA VAL A 167 -9.23 7.40 -27.71
C VAL A 167 -10.00 8.31 -28.66
#